data_AF-A0A8H5BCL4-F1
#
_entry.id   AF-A0A8H5BCL4-F1
#
_cell.length_a   1.000
_cell.length_b   1.000
_cell.length_c   1.000
_cell.angle_alpha   90.00
_cell.angle_beta   90.00
_cell.angle_gamma   90.00
#
_symmetry.space_group_name_H-M   'P 1'
#
loop_
_entity.id
_entity.type
_entity.pdbx_description
1 polymer ?
#
loop_
_entity_poly.entity_id
_entity_poly.type
_entity_poly.pdbx_seq_one_letter_code
_entity_poly.pdbx_strand_id
1 'polypeptide(L)'
;MAILPRLPLLAILLTTLLACANAEDRQSATATIHRFALRSSASVHDDSNVTDAQRYAKWLTQRKPTRRSTAMRRQASPGFVSDPDSAMMRVADTSSGQGVGSLVYSSSNNVWTVSEEGSPTTITLNSEIPGITTRAYQQLMSNADSTYPVLGIGQCNSGAPVDIGSGSSNVLCLLNTEAVGTSPGSVPTQLSNSLSGSTATYVESNIWTVNYSSKTATPTWVNPNGTSVEAHIVVAVTNSNIIFVTGDVAATSAAYGLEFREVTLNFSILES
;
A
#
# COMPACT_ATOMS: atom_id res chain seq x y z
N MET A 1 -43.34 27.39 10.89
CA MET A 1 -43.01 27.97 9.58
C MET A 1 -41.75 28.82 9.78
N ALA A 2 -40.58 28.19 9.69
CA ALA A 2 -39.30 28.78 10.07
C ALA A 2 -38.43 28.93 8.82
N ILE A 3 -37.94 30.14 8.60
CA ILE A 3 -37.15 30.58 7.45
C ILE A 3 -35.69 30.25 7.74
N LEU A 4 -35.10 29.34 6.96
CA LEU A 4 -33.66 29.04 6.99
C LEU A 4 -32.91 29.99 6.03
N PRO A 5 -31.76 30.57 6.44
CA PRO A 5 -30.99 31.47 5.59
C PRO A 5 -30.11 30.70 4.60
N ARG A 6 -30.11 31.17 3.35
CA ARG A 6 -29.22 30.73 2.27
C ARG A 6 -27.81 31.29 2.50
N LEU A 7 -26.80 30.42 2.50
CA LEU A 7 -25.38 30.80 2.44
C LEU A 7 -24.92 30.93 0.97
N PRO A 8 -24.16 31.97 0.61
CA PRO A 8 -23.77 32.22 -0.77
C PRO A 8 -22.50 31.47 -1.18
N LEU A 9 -22.56 30.93 -2.40
CA LEU A 9 -21.44 30.52 -3.24
C LEU A 9 -20.35 31.60 -3.28
N LEU A 10 -19.11 31.26 -2.89
CA LEU A 10 -17.95 32.12 -3.06
C LEU A 10 -16.98 31.50 -4.07
N ALA A 11 -16.55 32.35 -5.00
CA ALA A 11 -15.79 32.07 -6.21
C ALA A 11 -14.38 31.52 -5.95
N ILE A 12 -13.95 30.58 -6.80
CA ILE A 12 -12.56 30.13 -6.89
C ILE A 12 -11.92 30.77 -8.13
N LEU A 13 -10.88 31.55 -7.86
CA LEU A 13 -10.05 32.29 -8.79
C LEU A 13 -9.14 31.32 -9.57
N LEU A 14 -9.14 31.46 -10.89
CA LEU A 14 -8.28 30.74 -11.83
C LEU A 14 -6.92 31.45 -11.94
N THR A 15 -5.82 30.79 -11.58
CA THR A 15 -4.45 31.27 -11.90
C THR A 15 -3.65 30.17 -12.60
N THR A 16 -3.17 30.54 -13.78
CA THR A 16 -2.51 29.70 -14.78
C THR A 16 -0.99 29.63 -14.61
N LEU A 17 -0.47 28.42 -14.85
CA LEU A 17 0.80 28.04 -15.50
C LEU A 17 1.99 29.02 -15.49
N LEU A 18 3.13 28.53 -15.00
CA LEU A 18 4.41 28.55 -15.73
C LEU A 18 5.37 27.54 -15.09
N ALA A 19 5.79 26.50 -15.82
CA ALA A 19 6.91 25.64 -15.43
C ALA A 19 7.85 25.45 -16.63
N CYS A 20 9.03 26.08 -16.54
CA CYS A 20 10.14 25.87 -17.46
C CYS A 20 10.84 24.55 -17.12
N ALA A 21 11.07 23.75 -18.16
CA ALA A 21 11.85 22.53 -18.12
C ALA A 21 13.34 22.82 -17.91
N ASN A 22 13.99 22.09 -17.01
CA ASN A 22 15.43 21.92 -16.98
C ASN A 22 15.75 20.45 -17.22
N ALA A 23 16.38 20.17 -18.36
CA ALA A 23 16.97 18.87 -18.67
C ALA A 23 18.36 18.82 -18.04
N GLU A 24 18.56 17.95 -17.05
CA GLU A 24 19.88 17.66 -16.50
C GLU A 24 20.50 16.44 -17.21
N ASP A 25 21.67 16.71 -17.76
CA ASP A 25 22.55 15.83 -18.51
C ASP A 25 23.19 14.78 -17.58
N ARG A 26 22.85 13.49 -17.77
CA ARG A 26 23.44 12.37 -17.01
C ARG A 26 24.71 11.88 -17.69
N GLN A 27 25.85 12.41 -17.26
CA GLN A 27 27.16 11.83 -17.57
C GLN A 27 27.32 10.45 -16.92
N SER A 28 27.40 9.41 -17.74
CA SER A 28 27.77 8.05 -17.31
C SER A 28 29.25 8.01 -16.94
N ALA A 29 29.56 7.80 -15.66
CA ALA A 29 30.91 7.54 -15.19
C ALA A 29 31.31 6.10 -15.54
N THR A 30 32.23 5.95 -16.49
CA THR A 30 32.84 4.66 -16.84
C THR A 30 33.77 4.20 -15.72
N ALA A 31 33.41 3.12 -15.04
CA ALA A 31 34.23 2.54 -13.97
C ALA A 31 35.49 1.88 -14.55
N THR A 32 36.67 2.43 -14.21
CA THR A 32 37.97 1.87 -14.56
C THR A 32 38.26 0.63 -13.73
N ILE A 33 38.22 -0.55 -14.37
CA ILE A 33 38.56 -1.83 -13.74
C ILE A 33 40.09 -1.99 -13.71
N HIS A 34 40.70 -1.74 -12.56
CA HIS A 34 42.11 -2.05 -12.32
C HIS A 34 42.30 -3.57 -12.23
N ARG A 35 42.87 -4.18 -13.26
CA ARG A 35 43.31 -5.58 -13.22
C ARG A 35 44.64 -5.67 -12.47
N PHE A 36 44.68 -6.49 -11.42
CA PHE A 36 45.91 -6.80 -10.70
C PHE A 36 46.90 -7.52 -11.64
N ALA A 37 48.02 -6.87 -11.93
CA ALA A 37 49.15 -7.52 -12.59
C ALA A 37 49.78 -8.51 -11.61
N LEU A 38 49.57 -9.82 -11.84
CA LEU A 38 50.31 -10.87 -11.16
C LEU A 38 51.77 -10.76 -11.59
N ARG A 39 52.61 -10.21 -10.72
CA ARG A 39 54.07 -10.21 -10.90
C ARG A 39 54.55 -11.67 -10.98
N SER A 40 55.02 -12.05 -12.16
CA SER A 40 55.78 -13.29 -12.34
C SER A 40 57.16 -13.15 -11.71
N SER A 41 57.77 -14.31 -11.44
CA SER A 41 59.14 -14.53 -10.96
C SER A 41 59.47 -14.03 -9.56
N ALA A 42 58.89 -14.69 -8.55
CA ALA A 42 59.67 -14.94 -7.34
C ALA A 42 60.76 -15.98 -7.70
N SER A 43 62.02 -15.64 -7.43
CA SER A 43 63.18 -16.51 -7.58
C SER A 43 62.96 -17.84 -6.86
N VAL A 44 63.28 -18.94 -7.54
CA VAL A 44 63.44 -20.27 -6.94
C VAL A 44 64.52 -20.14 -5.87
N HIS A 45 64.12 -20.03 -4.60
CA HIS A 45 65.05 -20.06 -3.48
C HIS A 45 65.56 -21.50 -3.32
N ASP A 46 66.88 -21.61 -3.29
CA ASP A 46 67.64 -22.83 -3.03
C ASP A 46 67.20 -23.45 -1.68
N ASP A 47 66.58 -24.64 -1.72
CA ASP A 47 65.92 -25.33 -0.60
C ASP A 47 66.93 -26.11 0.30
N SER A 48 68.23 -25.79 0.22
CA SER A 48 69.30 -26.58 0.83
C SER A 48 69.38 -26.53 2.36
N ASN A 49 68.52 -25.76 3.05
CA ASN A 49 68.56 -25.61 4.50
C ASN A 49 67.19 -25.65 5.20
N VAL A 50 66.23 -26.38 4.61
CA VAL A 50 64.86 -26.48 5.15
C VAL A 50 64.72 -27.76 5.97
N THR A 51 64.42 -27.61 7.26
CA THR A 51 64.14 -28.74 8.16
C THR A 51 62.92 -29.53 7.69
N ASP A 52 62.82 -30.82 8.04
CA ASP A 52 61.69 -31.66 7.61
C ASP A 52 60.32 -31.08 8.06
N ALA A 53 60.27 -30.42 9.22
CA ALA A 53 59.08 -29.72 9.71
C ALA A 53 58.67 -28.55 8.80
N GLN A 54 59.64 -27.74 8.35
CA GLN A 54 59.39 -26.64 7.41
C GLN A 54 59.02 -27.15 6.02
N ARG A 55 59.59 -28.29 5.59
CA ARG A 55 59.25 -28.95 4.31
C ARG A 55 57.80 -29.46 4.34
N TYR A 56 57.37 -30.04 5.45
CA TYR A 56 55.99 -30.47 5.67
C TYR A 56 55.01 -29.29 5.71
N ALA A 57 55.36 -28.19 6.40
CA ALA A 57 54.53 -26.99 6.45
C ALA A 57 54.34 -26.33 5.07
N LYS A 58 55.40 -26.27 4.25
CA LYS A 58 55.32 -25.83 2.84
C LYS A 58 54.38 -26.72 2.02
N TRP A 59 54.43 -28.04 2.22
CA TRP A 59 53.56 -28.97 1.50
C TRP A 59 52.07 -28.78 1.84
N LEU A 60 51.75 -28.49 3.11
CA LEU A 60 50.37 -28.23 3.54
C LEU A 60 49.79 -26.95 2.92
N THR A 61 50.59 -25.91 2.75
CA THR A 61 50.13 -24.62 2.17
C THR A 61 50.10 -24.64 0.64
N GLN A 62 50.84 -25.54 0.00
CA GLN A 62 50.82 -25.74 -1.46
C GLN A 62 49.67 -26.64 -1.96
N ARG A 63 48.90 -27.28 -1.07
CA ARG A 63 47.70 -27.99 -1.47
C ARG A 63 46.70 -27.00 -2.08
N LYS A 64 46.56 -27.06 -3.41
CA LYS A 64 45.55 -26.30 -4.14
C LYS A 64 44.19 -26.52 -3.46
N PRO A 65 43.40 -25.47 -3.19
CA PRO A 65 42.07 -25.61 -2.64
C PRO A 65 41.30 -26.63 -3.48
N THR A 66 40.92 -27.76 -2.89
CA THR A 66 40.16 -28.78 -3.59
C THR A 66 38.75 -28.22 -3.74
N ARG A 67 38.42 -27.68 -4.92
CA ARG A 67 37.05 -27.30 -5.24
C ARG A 67 36.22 -28.58 -5.25
N ARG A 68 35.55 -28.89 -4.13
CA ARG A 68 34.46 -29.87 -4.12
C ARG A 68 33.45 -29.40 -5.15
N SER A 69 33.38 -30.08 -6.29
CA SER A 69 32.41 -29.86 -7.36
C SER A 69 31.00 -30.33 -6.96
N THR A 70 30.67 -30.27 -5.67
CA THR A 70 29.34 -30.52 -5.12
C THR A 70 28.58 -29.22 -4.90
N ALA A 71 28.96 -28.13 -5.56
CA ALA A 71 28.03 -27.05 -5.83
C ALA A 71 27.00 -27.60 -6.83
N MET A 72 26.09 -28.43 -6.31
CA MET A 72 24.81 -28.74 -6.90
C MET A 72 24.29 -27.38 -7.35
N ARG A 73 24.30 -27.17 -8.68
CA ARG A 73 23.90 -25.92 -9.30
C ARG A 73 22.57 -25.60 -8.67
N ARG A 74 22.51 -24.57 -7.81
CA ARG A 74 21.26 -24.12 -7.22
C ARG A 74 20.40 -23.82 -8.43
N GLN A 75 19.49 -24.73 -8.74
CA GLN A 75 18.49 -24.53 -9.76
C GLN A 75 17.81 -23.26 -9.29
N ALA A 76 17.99 -22.17 -10.04
CA ALA A 76 17.32 -20.94 -9.72
C ALA A 76 15.85 -21.32 -9.69
N SER A 77 15.24 -21.26 -8.50
CA SER A 77 13.79 -21.37 -8.40
C SER A 77 13.24 -20.38 -9.42
N PRO A 78 12.30 -20.78 -10.29
CA PRO A 78 11.64 -19.84 -11.18
C PRO A 78 11.22 -18.65 -10.32
N GLY A 79 11.78 -17.49 -10.59
CA GLY A 79 11.37 -16.28 -9.90
C GLY A 79 9.94 -16.03 -10.33
N PHE A 80 8.98 -16.33 -9.46
CA PHE A 80 7.60 -15.96 -9.69
C PHE A 80 7.53 -14.45 -9.43
N VAL A 81 7.83 -13.67 -10.46
CA VAL A 81 7.43 -12.27 -10.53
C VAL A 81 6.07 -12.32 -11.20
N SER A 82 5.02 -12.40 -10.39
CA SER A 82 3.69 -12.09 -10.89
C SER A 82 3.60 -10.59 -11.04
N ASP A 83 3.21 -10.14 -12.22
CA ASP A 83 2.85 -8.74 -12.41
C ASP A 83 1.67 -8.40 -11.49
N PRO A 84 1.60 -7.19 -10.93
CA PRO A 84 0.54 -6.84 -10.02
C PRO A 84 -0.80 -6.78 -10.77
N ASP A 85 -1.84 -7.37 -10.18
CA ASP A 85 -3.15 -7.46 -10.82
C ASP A 85 -3.87 -6.11 -10.71
N SER A 86 -4.31 -5.58 -11.85
CA SER A 86 -5.22 -4.43 -11.87
C SER A 86 -6.64 -4.92 -11.66
N ALA A 87 -7.39 -4.31 -10.75
CA ALA A 87 -8.76 -4.72 -10.44
C ALA A 87 -9.69 -3.52 -10.31
N MET A 88 -10.95 -3.70 -10.68
CA MET A 88 -12.01 -2.71 -10.46
C MET A 88 -12.72 -2.98 -9.14
N MET A 89 -12.97 -1.95 -8.33
CA MET A 89 -13.69 -2.09 -7.05
C MET A 89 -15.18 -1.82 -7.20
N ARG A 90 -15.98 -2.81 -6.81
CA ARG A 90 -17.44 -2.77 -6.70
C ARG A 90 -17.85 -2.79 -5.24
N VAL A 91 -19.01 -2.21 -4.95
CA VAL A 91 -19.57 -2.16 -3.60
C VAL A 91 -20.82 -3.03 -3.57
N ALA A 92 -20.90 -3.93 -2.61
CA ALA A 92 -22.07 -4.79 -2.39
C ALA A 92 -22.54 -4.70 -0.94
N ASP A 93 -23.84 -4.84 -0.72
CA ASP A 93 -24.44 -4.95 0.60
C ASP A 93 -23.90 -6.22 1.30
N THR A 94 -23.30 -6.05 2.48
CA THR A 94 -22.65 -7.17 3.19
C THR A 94 -23.64 -8.27 3.57
N SER A 95 -24.89 -7.92 3.86
CA SER A 95 -25.91 -8.88 4.32
C SER A 95 -26.58 -9.65 3.20
N SER A 96 -26.84 -8.99 2.06
CA SER A 96 -27.58 -9.58 0.94
C SER A 96 -26.71 -9.97 -0.26
N GLY A 97 -25.48 -9.48 -0.33
CA GLY A 97 -24.58 -9.63 -1.48
C GLY A 97 -25.03 -8.85 -2.73
N GLN A 98 -26.12 -8.07 -2.64
CA GLN A 98 -26.62 -7.26 -3.75
C GLN A 98 -25.64 -6.13 -4.06
N GLY A 99 -25.37 -5.91 -5.35
CA GLY A 99 -24.52 -4.80 -5.80
C GLY A 99 -25.17 -3.46 -5.50
N VAL A 100 -24.46 -2.58 -4.80
CA VAL A 100 -24.88 -1.19 -4.50
C VAL A 100 -24.34 -0.23 -5.55
N GLY A 101 -23.17 -0.52 -6.12
CA GLY A 101 -22.55 0.32 -7.14
C GLY A 101 -21.06 0.04 -7.27
N SER A 102 -20.31 1.04 -7.68
CA SER A 102 -18.87 1.01 -7.84
C SER A 102 -18.20 2.04 -6.96
N LEU A 103 -17.00 1.74 -6.48
CA LEU A 103 -16.20 2.69 -5.73
C LEU A 103 -15.54 3.67 -6.71
N VAL A 104 -15.86 4.95 -6.56
CA VAL A 104 -15.43 6.01 -7.49
C VAL A 104 -14.73 7.11 -6.72
N TYR A 105 -13.52 7.44 -7.14
CA TYR A 105 -12.78 8.60 -6.63
C TYR A 105 -13.18 9.87 -7.39
N SER A 106 -13.64 10.89 -6.68
CA SER A 106 -13.90 12.21 -7.24
C SER A 106 -12.69 13.12 -7.03
N SER A 107 -11.95 13.40 -8.11
CA SER A 107 -10.78 14.29 -8.08
C SER A 107 -11.14 15.77 -7.85
N SER A 108 -12.39 16.18 -8.04
CA SER A 108 -12.80 17.56 -7.76
C SER A 108 -12.90 17.84 -6.26
N ASN A 109 -13.26 16.82 -5.49
CA ASN A 109 -13.50 16.92 -4.05
C ASN A 109 -12.50 16.09 -3.23
N ASN A 110 -11.63 15.32 -3.88
CA ASN A 110 -10.68 14.36 -3.30
C ASN A 110 -11.32 13.33 -2.36
N VAL A 111 -12.57 12.94 -2.65
CA VAL A 111 -13.40 12.08 -1.81
C VAL A 111 -13.78 10.82 -2.58
N TRP A 112 -13.79 9.69 -1.88
CA TRP A 112 -14.34 8.44 -2.36
C TRP A 112 -15.87 8.44 -2.22
N THR A 113 -16.56 7.93 -3.22
CA THR A 113 -18.03 7.83 -3.26
C THR A 113 -18.45 6.47 -3.85
N VAL A 114 -19.73 6.13 -3.71
CA VAL A 114 -20.33 4.97 -4.37
C VAL A 114 -21.29 5.45 -5.45
N SER A 115 -21.11 4.97 -6.68
CA SER A 115 -21.94 5.35 -7.82
C SER A 115 -22.38 4.12 -8.62
N GLU A 116 -23.65 4.07 -9.02
CA GLU A 116 -24.17 3.03 -9.92
C GLU A 116 -23.74 3.24 -11.37
N GLU A 117 -23.62 4.51 -11.79
CA GLU A 117 -23.33 4.90 -13.18
C GLU A 117 -21.86 5.30 -13.40
N GLY A 118 -21.10 5.50 -12.32
CA GLY A 118 -19.72 5.97 -12.40
C GLY A 118 -18.74 4.91 -12.90
N SER A 119 -17.73 5.36 -13.66
CA SER A 119 -16.60 4.52 -14.06
C SER A 119 -15.83 4.06 -12.82
N PRO A 120 -15.70 2.75 -12.57
CA PRO A 120 -15.06 2.25 -11.36
C PRO A 120 -13.58 2.59 -11.36
N THR A 121 -13.05 3.04 -10.21
CA THR A 121 -11.62 3.28 -10.08
C THR A 121 -10.86 1.95 -10.11
N THR A 122 -9.70 1.94 -10.78
CA THR A 122 -8.83 0.76 -10.81
C THR A 122 -7.89 0.79 -9.62
N ILE A 123 -7.73 -0.35 -8.98
CA ILE A 123 -6.81 -0.56 -7.87
C ILE A 123 -5.85 -1.67 -8.26
N THR A 124 -4.58 -1.43 -8.07
CA THR A 124 -3.54 -2.44 -8.21
C THR A 124 -3.43 -3.22 -6.90
N LEU A 125 -3.62 -4.53 -7.01
CA LEU A 125 -3.48 -5.50 -5.93
C LEU A 125 -2.09 -6.15 -6.02
N ASN A 126 -1.54 -6.57 -4.88
CA ASN A 126 -0.43 -7.52 -4.92
C ASN A 126 -0.93 -8.82 -5.55
N SER A 127 -0.16 -9.41 -6.46
CA SER A 127 -0.67 -10.56 -7.21
C SER A 127 -0.96 -11.77 -6.33
N GLU A 128 -1.88 -12.59 -6.82
CA GLU A 128 -2.19 -13.88 -6.20
C GLU A 128 -0.97 -14.80 -6.22
N ILE A 129 -0.69 -15.42 -5.06
CA ILE A 129 0.32 -16.47 -4.94
C ILE A 129 -0.43 -17.80 -4.97
N PRO A 130 -0.10 -18.74 -5.88
CA PRO A 130 -0.79 -20.02 -5.96
C PRO A 130 -0.90 -20.72 -4.60
N GLY A 131 -2.13 -21.06 -4.20
CA GLY A 131 -2.43 -21.71 -2.92
C GLY A 131 -2.65 -20.77 -1.73
N ILE A 132 -2.48 -19.45 -1.90
CA ILE A 132 -2.82 -18.44 -0.88
C ILE A 132 -4.11 -17.74 -1.27
N THR A 133 -5.20 -18.08 -0.59
CA THR A 133 -6.53 -17.48 -0.86
C THR A 133 -6.74 -16.15 -0.16
N THR A 134 -6.01 -15.88 0.93
CA THR A 134 -6.21 -14.68 1.75
C THR A 134 -4.86 -14.08 2.17
N ARG A 135 -4.73 -12.76 2.08
CA ARG A 135 -3.55 -12.01 2.53
C ARG A 135 -3.99 -10.83 3.37
N ALA A 136 -3.53 -10.76 4.62
CA ALA A 136 -3.78 -9.64 5.53
C ALA A 136 -2.76 -8.51 5.32
N TYR A 137 -3.09 -7.32 5.83
CA TYR A 137 -2.24 -6.11 5.85
C TYR A 137 -1.64 -5.74 4.49
N GLN A 138 -2.42 -5.90 3.43
CA GLN A 138 -2.05 -5.49 2.09
C GLN A 138 -2.17 -3.99 1.94
N GLN A 139 -1.27 -3.42 1.15
CA GLN A 139 -1.39 -2.07 0.63
C GLN A 139 -2.12 -2.16 -0.71
N LEU A 140 -3.12 -1.30 -0.90
CA LEU A 140 -3.87 -1.21 -2.15
C LEU A 140 -3.51 0.09 -2.86
N MET A 141 -3.12 0.02 -4.13
CA MET A 141 -2.68 1.20 -4.88
C MET A 141 -3.78 1.67 -5.82
N SER A 142 -4.34 2.85 -5.60
CA SER A 142 -5.31 3.49 -6.49
C SER A 142 -4.59 4.17 -7.66
N ASN A 143 -5.16 4.05 -8.87
CA ASN A 143 -4.69 4.80 -10.03
C ASN A 143 -5.38 6.17 -10.19
N ALA A 144 -6.25 6.56 -9.26
CA ALA A 144 -7.05 7.78 -9.40
C ALA A 144 -6.30 9.07 -9.04
N ASP A 145 -5.23 8.97 -8.26
CA ASP A 145 -4.45 10.12 -7.81
C ASP A 145 -2.96 9.74 -7.74
N SER A 146 -2.14 10.36 -8.58
CA SER A 146 -0.70 10.08 -8.60
C SER A 146 0.06 10.65 -7.41
N THR A 147 -0.48 11.69 -6.76
CA THR A 147 0.13 12.31 -5.58
C THR A 147 -0.15 11.47 -4.34
N TYR A 148 -1.37 10.94 -4.25
CA TYR A 148 -1.79 10.05 -3.19
C TYR A 148 -2.23 8.71 -3.78
N PRO A 149 -1.30 7.80 -4.09
CA PRO A 149 -1.63 6.57 -4.80
C PRO A 149 -2.07 5.42 -3.88
N VAL A 150 -1.95 5.54 -2.56
CA VAL A 150 -2.21 4.41 -1.65
C VAL A 150 -3.60 4.55 -1.03
N LEU A 151 -4.50 3.59 -1.24
CA LEU A 151 -5.82 3.59 -0.59
C LEU A 151 -5.71 3.19 0.88
N GLY A 152 -6.28 4.00 1.77
CA GLY A 152 -6.29 3.78 3.20
C GLY A 152 -7.55 4.31 3.88
N ILE A 153 -7.49 4.34 5.21
CA ILE A 153 -8.53 4.87 6.09
C ILE A 153 -7.87 5.85 7.06
N GLY A 154 -8.58 6.89 7.45
CA GLY A 154 -8.07 7.81 8.46
C GLY A 154 -9.10 8.84 8.90
N GLN A 155 -8.63 9.86 9.64
CA GLN A 155 -9.51 10.95 10.06
C GLN A 155 -10.09 11.66 8.84
N CYS A 156 -11.41 11.89 8.88
CA CYS A 156 -12.10 12.69 7.87
C CYS A 156 -11.61 14.15 7.80
N ASN A 157 -11.14 14.68 8.94
CA ASN A 157 -10.57 16.01 9.05
C ASN A 157 -9.64 16.10 10.28
N SER A 158 -8.74 17.09 10.28
CA SER A 158 -7.85 17.31 11.42
C SER A 158 -8.65 17.58 12.71
N GLY A 159 -8.26 16.90 13.79
CA GLY A 159 -8.91 16.98 15.09
C GLY A 159 -10.14 16.09 15.27
N ALA A 160 -10.59 15.37 14.24
CA ALA A 160 -11.63 14.35 14.40
C ALA A 160 -11.17 13.20 15.31
N PRO A 161 -12.08 12.49 15.99
CA PRO A 161 -11.72 11.27 16.70
C PRO A 161 -11.07 10.23 15.77
N VAL A 162 -10.15 9.44 16.33
CA VAL A 162 -9.36 8.41 15.61
C VAL A 162 -9.63 7.01 16.13
N ASP A 163 -10.30 6.91 17.26
CA ASP A 163 -10.65 5.66 17.91
C ASP A 163 -12.06 5.23 17.51
N ILE A 164 -12.17 4.02 16.97
CA ILE A 164 -13.44 3.37 16.65
C ILE A 164 -13.54 2.04 17.39
N GLY A 165 -14.76 1.53 17.55
CA GLY A 165 -15.02 0.25 18.21
C GLY A 165 -16.44 0.15 18.71
N SER A 166 -16.77 -0.98 19.35
CA SER A 166 -18.11 -1.22 19.90
C SER A 166 -18.53 -0.09 20.84
N GLY A 167 -19.75 0.43 20.63
CA GLY A 167 -20.34 1.53 21.38
C GLY A 167 -19.85 2.93 20.99
N SER A 168 -18.83 3.05 20.13
CA SER A 168 -18.34 4.34 19.63
C SER A 168 -19.13 4.76 18.39
N SER A 169 -19.57 6.02 18.35
CA SER A 169 -20.19 6.61 17.15
C SER A 169 -19.18 7.26 16.20
N ASN A 170 -17.88 7.21 16.53
CA ASN A 170 -16.84 7.84 15.73
C ASN A 170 -16.77 7.21 14.33
N VAL A 171 -16.44 8.04 13.34
CA VAL A 171 -16.26 7.60 11.95
C VAL A 171 -14.91 8.01 11.42
N LEU A 172 -14.38 7.19 10.54
CA LEU A 172 -13.22 7.44 9.70
C LEU A 172 -13.67 7.55 8.25
N CYS A 173 -12.80 8.08 7.40
CA CYS A 173 -13.04 8.23 5.97
C CYS A 173 -12.09 7.36 5.16
N LEU A 174 -12.59 6.85 4.03
CA LEU A 174 -11.74 6.33 2.96
C LEU A 174 -11.00 7.50 2.32
N LEU A 175 -9.70 7.35 2.14
CA LEU A 175 -8.83 8.37 1.59
C LEU A 175 -7.64 7.73 0.89
N ASN A 176 -6.91 8.52 0.10
CA ASN A 176 -5.62 8.08 -0.39
C ASN A 176 -4.47 8.78 0.32
N THR A 177 -3.34 8.11 0.45
CA THR A 177 -2.14 8.56 1.19
C THR A 177 -0.95 8.63 0.25
N GLU A 178 0.12 9.28 0.73
CA GLU A 178 1.43 9.23 0.07
C GLU A 178 1.91 7.77 -0.10
N ALA A 179 2.79 7.54 -1.09
CA ALA A 179 3.27 6.21 -1.48
C ALA A 179 3.95 5.41 -0.36
N VAL A 180 4.50 6.10 0.65
CA VAL A 180 5.14 5.44 1.81
C VAL A 180 4.10 4.66 2.62
N GLY A 181 2.86 5.16 2.73
CA GLY A 181 1.82 4.55 3.53
C GLY A 181 2.20 4.33 5.00
N THR A 182 1.61 3.32 5.64
CA THR A 182 1.91 2.90 7.01
C THR A 182 2.44 1.47 7.05
N SER A 183 3.06 1.09 8.16
CA SER A 183 3.52 -0.30 8.32
C SER A 183 2.35 -1.23 8.67
N PRO A 184 2.37 -2.50 8.24
CA PRO A 184 1.40 -3.52 8.67
C PRO A 184 1.21 -3.57 10.19
N GLY A 185 -0.02 -3.44 10.67
CA GLY A 185 -0.38 -3.54 12.09
C GLY A 185 0.16 -2.43 13.00
N SER A 186 0.69 -1.34 12.45
CA SER A 186 1.09 -0.17 13.23
C SER A 186 -0.13 0.65 13.65
N VAL A 187 -0.01 1.41 14.74
CA VAL A 187 -0.98 2.47 15.08
C VAL A 187 -1.03 3.56 13.99
N PRO A 188 -2.08 4.40 13.94
CA PRO A 188 -2.25 5.41 12.91
C PRO A 188 -1.11 6.42 12.97
N THR A 189 -0.60 6.81 11.82
CA THR A 189 0.49 7.79 11.70
C THR A 189 -0.01 9.03 10.98
N GLN A 190 0.52 10.20 11.35
CA GLN A 190 0.20 11.43 10.64
C GLN A 190 0.85 11.44 9.26
N LEU A 191 0.02 11.40 8.21
CA LEU A 191 0.46 11.44 6.81
C LEU A 191 -0.38 12.42 6.00
N SER A 192 0.21 13.03 4.98
CA SER A 192 -0.53 13.78 3.98
C SER A 192 -1.46 12.82 3.21
N ASN A 193 -2.63 13.32 2.83
CA ASN A 193 -3.63 12.51 2.15
C ASN A 193 -4.57 13.36 1.30
N SER A 194 -5.42 12.69 0.53
CA SER A 194 -6.34 13.31 -0.41
C SER A 194 -7.33 14.29 0.24
N LEU A 195 -7.79 14.03 1.47
CA LEU A 195 -8.81 14.87 2.13
C LEU A 195 -8.24 16.15 2.72
N SER A 196 -7.05 16.09 3.30
CA SER A 196 -6.46 17.20 4.05
C SER A 196 -5.36 17.95 3.30
N GLY A 197 -5.03 17.51 2.09
CA GLY A 197 -3.96 18.08 1.28
C GLY A 197 -2.62 18.03 2.02
N SER A 198 -2.09 19.19 2.39
CA SER A 198 -0.81 19.32 3.09
C SER A 198 -0.88 19.15 4.60
N THR A 199 -2.08 19.18 5.21
CA THR A 199 -2.20 19.01 6.67
C THR A 199 -2.26 17.52 6.98
N ALA A 200 -1.22 16.96 7.56
CA ALA A 200 -1.22 15.54 7.91
C ALA A 200 -2.35 15.20 8.90
N THR A 201 -3.09 14.12 8.64
CA THR A 201 -4.06 13.53 9.57
C THR A 201 -3.66 12.10 9.91
N TYR A 202 -4.22 11.53 10.97
CA TYR A 202 -3.95 10.15 11.35
C TYR A 202 -4.58 9.18 10.36
N VAL A 203 -3.75 8.31 9.81
CA VAL A 203 -4.06 7.44 8.68
C VAL A 203 -3.42 6.07 8.87
N GLU A 204 -4.05 5.04 8.30
CA GLU A 204 -3.46 3.73 8.03
C GLU A 204 -3.77 3.27 6.59
N SER A 205 -2.83 2.58 5.96
CA SER A 205 -2.97 2.09 4.57
C SER A 205 -2.67 0.61 4.38
N ASN A 206 -1.81 0.01 5.21
CA ASN A 206 -1.51 -1.43 5.15
C ASN A 206 -2.49 -2.23 6.02
N ILE A 207 -3.77 -2.01 5.77
CA ILE A 207 -4.89 -2.49 6.60
C ILE A 207 -5.82 -3.46 5.90
N TRP A 208 -5.59 -3.71 4.60
CA TRP A 208 -6.52 -4.46 3.78
C TRP A 208 -6.25 -5.95 3.88
N THR A 209 -7.26 -6.72 4.23
CA THR A 209 -7.29 -8.16 4.04
C THR A 209 -7.95 -8.47 2.70
N VAL A 210 -7.16 -8.99 1.77
CA VAL A 210 -7.62 -9.35 0.42
C VAL A 210 -7.86 -10.86 0.39
N ASN A 211 -9.09 -11.26 0.09
CA ASN A 211 -9.45 -12.65 -0.16
C ASN A 211 -9.67 -12.85 -1.67
N TYR A 212 -8.75 -13.56 -2.32
CA TYR A 212 -8.75 -13.85 -3.75
C TYR A 212 -9.84 -14.85 -4.13
N SER A 213 -10.26 -15.72 -3.20
CA SER A 213 -11.32 -16.70 -3.45
C SER A 213 -12.71 -16.05 -3.47
N SER A 214 -13.02 -15.19 -2.49
CA SER A 214 -14.29 -14.45 -2.45
C SER A 214 -14.24 -13.15 -3.25
N LYS A 215 -13.05 -12.74 -3.69
CA LYS A 215 -12.78 -11.47 -4.36
C LYS A 215 -13.22 -10.26 -3.54
N THR A 216 -12.93 -10.27 -2.24
CA THR A 216 -13.31 -9.21 -1.29
C THR A 216 -12.07 -8.57 -0.67
N ALA A 217 -12.16 -7.26 -0.37
CA ALA A 217 -11.18 -6.55 0.43
C ALA A 217 -11.86 -5.96 1.68
N THR A 218 -11.39 -6.34 2.86
CA THR A 218 -11.91 -5.87 4.15
C THR A 218 -10.82 -5.17 4.96
N PRO A 219 -11.08 -4.00 5.55
CA PRO A 219 -10.08 -3.30 6.34
C PRO A 219 -10.11 -3.73 7.81
N THR A 220 -8.96 -3.58 8.48
CA THR A 220 -8.84 -3.62 9.95
C THR A 220 -8.22 -2.33 10.42
N TRP A 221 -8.71 -1.73 11.51
CA TRP A 221 -8.14 -0.52 12.07
C TRP A 221 -7.39 -0.82 13.37
N VAL A 222 -6.26 -0.16 13.62
CA VAL A 222 -5.56 -0.22 14.90
C VAL A 222 -5.74 1.13 15.58
N ASN A 223 -6.48 1.17 16.68
CA ASN A 223 -6.64 2.41 17.43
C ASN A 223 -5.30 2.93 17.96
N PRO A 224 -5.17 4.24 18.29
CA PRO A 224 -3.92 4.80 18.82
C PRO A 224 -3.40 4.14 20.11
N ASN A 225 -4.26 3.46 20.86
CA ASN A 225 -3.90 2.68 22.05
C ASN A 225 -3.36 1.27 21.72
N GLY A 226 -3.27 0.90 20.44
CA GLY A 226 -2.81 -0.38 19.94
C GLY A 226 -3.89 -1.46 19.85
N THR A 227 -5.16 -1.18 20.17
CA THR A 227 -6.22 -2.18 20.03
C THR A 227 -6.65 -2.31 18.57
N SER A 228 -6.65 -3.54 18.05
CA SER A 228 -7.16 -3.83 16.71
C SER A 228 -8.68 -4.00 16.74
N VAL A 229 -9.37 -3.38 15.78
CA VAL A 229 -10.83 -3.35 15.66
C VAL A 229 -11.21 -3.69 14.23
N GLU A 230 -12.28 -4.46 14.08
CA GLU A 230 -12.90 -4.71 12.78
C GLU A 230 -13.52 -3.42 12.26
N ALA A 231 -13.11 -3.00 11.06
CA ALA A 231 -13.54 -1.75 10.46
C ALA A 231 -14.64 -2.03 9.42
N HIS A 232 -15.84 -1.53 9.68
CA HIS A 232 -17.00 -1.70 8.82
C HIS A 232 -17.11 -0.51 7.87
N ILE A 233 -17.10 -0.77 6.57
CA ILE A 233 -17.38 0.26 5.56
C ILE A 233 -18.90 0.40 5.46
N VAL A 234 -19.40 1.62 5.58
CA VAL A 234 -20.83 1.90 5.59
C VAL A 234 -21.20 2.98 4.58
N VAL A 235 -22.40 2.83 3.99
CA VAL A 235 -23.03 3.85 3.14
C VAL A 235 -24.34 4.31 3.74
N ALA A 236 -24.64 5.60 3.64
CA ALA A 236 -25.95 6.10 4.09
C ALA A 236 -27.04 5.65 3.11
N VAL A 237 -28.13 5.04 3.60
CA VAL A 237 -29.20 4.47 2.76
C VAL A 237 -29.89 5.54 1.92
N THR A 238 -30.12 6.73 2.49
CA THR A 238 -30.78 7.85 1.80
C THR A 238 -29.84 8.68 0.93
N ASN A 239 -28.52 8.50 1.07
CA ASN A 239 -27.52 9.23 0.29
C ASN A 239 -26.27 8.36 0.13
N SER A 240 -26.31 7.45 -0.85
CA SER A 240 -25.26 6.47 -1.11
C SER A 240 -23.89 7.07 -1.45
N ASN A 241 -23.82 8.36 -1.77
CA ASN A 241 -22.57 9.08 -1.97
C ASN A 241 -21.80 9.32 -0.66
N ILE A 242 -22.44 9.16 0.49
CA ILE A 242 -21.81 9.26 1.80
C ILE A 242 -21.30 7.88 2.20
N ILE A 243 -19.99 7.72 2.19
CA ILE A 243 -19.28 6.52 2.62
C ILE A 243 -18.38 6.83 3.82
N PHE A 244 -18.45 6.00 4.84
CA PHE A 244 -17.63 6.10 6.05
C PHE A 244 -17.09 4.73 6.45
N VAL A 245 -16.22 4.74 7.44
CA VAL A 245 -15.72 3.55 8.12
C VAL A 245 -15.99 3.70 9.62
N THR A 246 -16.57 2.69 10.25
CA THR A 246 -16.91 2.70 11.68
C THR A 246 -16.59 1.37 12.34
N GLY A 247 -16.46 1.36 13.66
CA GLY A 247 -16.34 0.13 14.47
C GLY A 247 -17.69 -0.32 15.06
N ASP A 248 -18.76 0.46 14.92
CA ASP A 248 -20.11 0.11 15.37
C ASP A 248 -21.17 0.82 14.51
N VAL A 249 -21.76 0.08 13.58
CA VAL A 249 -22.75 0.60 12.62
C VAL A 249 -24.00 1.14 13.32
N ALA A 250 -24.42 0.50 14.42
CA ALA A 250 -25.64 0.88 15.13
C ALA A 250 -25.43 2.17 15.95
N ALA A 251 -24.30 2.27 16.66
CA ALA A 251 -23.95 3.47 17.43
C ALA A 251 -23.77 4.69 16.51
N THR A 252 -23.08 4.53 15.37
CA THR A 252 -22.95 5.58 14.36
C THR A 252 -24.31 5.97 13.78
N SER A 253 -25.16 5.01 13.39
CA SER A 253 -26.50 5.30 12.86
C SER A 253 -27.34 6.12 13.84
N ALA A 254 -27.35 5.74 15.11
CA ALA A 254 -28.08 6.44 16.16
C ALA A 254 -27.57 7.87 16.39
N ALA A 255 -26.25 8.07 16.41
CA ALA A 255 -25.65 9.38 16.66
C ALA A 255 -25.87 10.39 15.52
N TYR A 256 -25.84 9.92 14.26
CA TYR A 256 -26.01 10.79 13.09
C TYR A 256 -27.47 10.93 12.66
N GLY A 257 -28.40 10.14 13.22
CA GLY A 257 -29.81 10.14 12.80
C GLY A 257 -30.00 9.68 11.35
N LEU A 258 -29.09 8.83 10.87
CA LEU A 258 -29.09 8.27 9.52
C LEU A 258 -29.05 6.75 9.61
N GLU A 259 -29.72 6.08 8.68
CA GLU A 259 -29.56 4.63 8.52
C GLU A 259 -28.30 4.37 7.71
N PHE A 260 -27.29 3.78 8.35
CA PHE A 260 -26.10 3.28 7.67
C PHE A 260 -26.23 1.80 7.38
N ARG A 261 -25.84 1.42 6.16
CA ARG A 261 -25.79 0.05 5.71
C ARG A 261 -24.34 -0.36 5.51
N GLU A 262 -23.98 -1.50 6.09
CA GLU A 262 -22.66 -2.08 5.90
C GLU A 262 -22.49 -2.62 4.48
N VAL A 263 -21.34 -2.35 3.88
CA VAL A 263 -20.98 -2.77 2.53
C VAL A 263 -19.60 -3.41 2.50
N THR A 264 -19.42 -4.32 1.55
CA THR A 264 -18.16 -4.99 1.26
C THR A 264 -17.59 -4.49 -0.07
N LEU A 265 -16.28 -4.29 -0.12
CA LEU A 265 -15.56 -4.01 -1.37
C LEU A 265 -15.26 -5.32 -2.08
N ASN A 266 -15.90 -5.53 -3.23
CA ASN A 266 -15.64 -6.65 -4.12
C ASN A 266 -14.73 -6.19 -5.25
N PHE A 267 -13.81 -7.03 -5.69
CA PHE A 267 -12.93 -6.70 -6.81
C PHE A 267 -13.09 -7.66 -8.00
N SER A 268 -12.89 -7.13 -9.20
CA SER A 268 -12.78 -7.93 -10.42
C SER A 268 -11.45 -7.63 -11.10
N ILE A 269 -10.58 -8.64 -11.19
CA ILE A 269 -9.30 -8.57 -11.89
C ILE A 269 -9.58 -8.28 -13.37
N LEU A 270 -8.86 -7.30 -13.91
CA LEU A 270 -8.84 -6.97 -15.32
C LEU A 270 -7.87 -7.94 -16.00
N GLU A 271 -8.35 -8.71 -16.97
CA GLU A 271 -7.47 -9.54 -17.81
C GLU A 271 -6.59 -8.60 -18.65
N SER A 272 -5.27 -8.71 -18.46
CA SER A 272 -4.25 -7.94 -19.19
C SER A 272 -4.07 -8.41 -20.63
#